data_AF-K0KND5-F1
#
_entry.id   AF-K0KND5-F1
#
_cell.length_a   1.000
_cell.length_b   1.000
_cell.length_c   1.000
_cell.angle_alpha   90.00
_cell.angle_beta   90.00
_cell.angle_gamma   90.00
#
_symmetry.space_group_name_H-M   'P 1'
#
loop_
_entity.id
_entity.type
_entity.pdbx_description
1 polymer ?
#
loop_
_entity_poly.entity_id
_entity_poly.type
_entity_poly.pdbx_seq_one_letter_code
_entity_poly.pdbx_strand_id
1 'polypeptide(L)'
;MSSSNINNDNQNSNNNLNNYIIRNLDVLNDDLNSINQNYIDPSIANDYNKDTQNNDNNNDTVQNNNENNDDDDDINQLIPPLPPGSDPKKMCPFCQRTFSHPGSMGRHLDLKKGSDGHPLDLINKLRSDVKRRGDLVKIRERRKIRAKKYNSRLDVKERSKFKRKIRDRLQKGKKIGINKFLLNLNKPKLSSFDNQSLPSFPRLVLYFLPPIQWPQEPPTLETYRILCEFLNVKFLNNENLSNESIELNSTIYDDLMEKVHLASENWLTLSELSKEQLWLKEIRKCAEDSLTNISLFDLANRDQWILDYAKKTIQMEDYKGEGDDNESEGGEDEGEDGSESDDQINVNETSHGNHQDDLMNERRNVGTNFYNHDDLTAVAEAVINNHQGA
;
A
#
# COMPACT_ATOMS: atom_id res chain seq x y z
N MET A 1 50.02 -20.51 35.34
CA MET A 1 48.96 -19.88 36.16
C MET A 1 48.52 -18.62 35.44
N SER A 2 47.20 -18.45 35.32
CA SER A 2 46.48 -17.24 34.87
C SER A 2 46.55 -16.89 33.37
N SER A 3 45.67 -17.51 32.58
CA SER A 3 45.20 -16.97 31.30
C SER A 3 43.68 -16.83 31.33
N SER A 4 43.21 -15.70 30.83
CA SER A 4 42.03 -14.97 31.26
C SER A 4 40.75 -15.32 30.50
N ASN A 5 39.64 -15.38 31.24
CA ASN A 5 38.25 -15.52 30.78
C ASN A 5 37.71 -14.18 30.23
N ILE A 6 37.65 -14.00 28.89
CA ILE A 6 37.05 -12.79 28.29
C ILE A 6 35.96 -13.09 27.23
N ASN A 7 35.70 -14.34 26.83
CA ASN A 7 34.84 -14.62 25.68
C ASN A 7 33.34 -14.91 25.95
N ASN A 8 32.82 -14.70 27.17
CA ASN A 8 31.43 -15.07 27.49
C ASN A 8 30.37 -13.98 27.30
N ASP A 9 30.74 -12.70 27.16
CA ASP A 9 29.73 -11.63 27.12
C ASP A 9 29.14 -11.37 25.71
N ASN A 10 29.86 -11.73 24.63
CA ASN A 10 29.37 -11.57 23.26
C ASN A 10 28.34 -12.63 22.85
N GLN A 11 28.42 -13.86 23.36
CA GLN A 11 27.44 -14.89 23.04
C GLN A 11 26.08 -14.67 23.72
N ASN A 12 26.05 -14.02 24.88
CA ASN A 12 24.79 -13.65 25.55
C ASN A 12 24.05 -12.50 24.85
N SER A 13 24.77 -11.63 24.13
CA SER A 13 24.15 -10.52 23.40
C SER A 13 23.44 -10.99 22.12
N ASN A 14 24.02 -11.95 21.39
CA ASN A 14 23.42 -12.52 20.18
C ASN A 14 22.19 -13.38 20.48
N ASN A 15 22.20 -14.14 21.58
CA ASN A 15 21.04 -14.91 22.02
C ASN A 15 19.86 -14.02 22.47
N ASN A 16 20.12 -12.84 23.02
CA ASN A 16 19.07 -11.86 23.35
C ASN A 16 18.49 -11.19 22.10
N LEU A 17 19.30 -10.95 21.06
CA LEU A 17 18.83 -10.39 19.79
C LEU A 17 17.93 -11.38 19.02
N ASN A 18 18.31 -12.66 18.95
CA ASN A 18 17.52 -13.70 18.29
C ASN A 18 16.21 -14.00 19.02
N ASN A 19 16.20 -13.99 20.35
CA ASN A 19 14.96 -14.09 21.14
C ASN A 19 14.06 -12.85 20.99
N TYR A 20 14.64 -11.67 20.76
CA TYR A 20 13.89 -10.45 20.44
C TYR A 20 13.28 -10.51 19.02
N ILE A 21 13.98 -11.10 18.04
CA ILE A 21 13.47 -11.30 16.68
C ILE A 21 12.27 -12.24 16.67
N ILE A 22 12.37 -13.38 17.36
CA ILE A 22 11.28 -14.38 17.43
C ILE A 22 10.04 -13.81 18.12
N ARG A 23 10.21 -13.08 19.25
CA ARG A 23 9.07 -12.45 19.95
C ARG A 23 8.41 -11.30 19.20
N ASN A 24 9.10 -10.62 18.29
CA ASN A 24 8.53 -9.46 17.56
C ASN A 24 8.01 -9.80 16.16
N LEU A 25 8.24 -11.01 15.65
CA LEU A 25 7.66 -11.46 14.37
C LEU A 25 6.16 -11.77 14.48
N ASP A 26 5.70 -12.25 15.64
CA ASP A 26 4.27 -12.48 15.92
C ASP A 26 3.51 -11.18 16.23
N VAL A 27 4.18 -10.17 16.80
CA VAL A 27 3.59 -8.85 17.14
C VAL A 27 3.26 -8.01 15.89
N LEU A 28 3.86 -8.32 14.74
CA LEU A 28 3.62 -7.56 13.51
C LEU A 28 2.26 -7.85 12.83
N ASN A 29 1.50 -8.85 13.30
CA ASN A 29 0.18 -9.17 12.74
C ASN A 29 -1.01 -8.52 13.47
N ASP A 30 -0.91 -8.23 14.77
CA ASP A 30 -2.04 -7.65 15.54
C ASP A 30 -1.87 -6.17 15.91
N ASP A 31 -0.67 -5.59 15.81
CA ASP A 31 -0.34 -4.34 16.53
C ASP A 31 0.11 -3.15 15.67
N LEU A 32 -0.43 -2.96 14.45
CA LEU A 32 -0.33 -1.64 13.80
C LEU A 32 -1.24 -0.58 14.45
N ASN A 33 -2.22 -0.99 15.26
CA ASN A 33 -3.06 -0.09 16.06
C ASN A 33 -2.73 -0.09 17.57
N SER A 34 -1.95 -1.05 18.07
CA SER A 34 -1.69 -1.22 19.52
C SER A 34 -0.30 -0.81 19.98
N ILE A 35 0.61 -0.44 19.06
CA ILE A 35 1.84 0.31 19.37
C ILE A 35 1.47 1.77 19.66
N ASN A 36 0.64 1.95 20.68
CA ASN A 36 0.40 3.19 21.41
C ASN A 36 0.52 2.96 22.92
N GLN A 37 1.13 1.84 23.33
CA GLN A 37 1.58 1.68 24.72
C GLN A 37 2.98 2.29 24.88
N ASN A 38 2.97 3.39 25.63
CA ASN A 38 4.05 4.32 25.92
C ASN A 38 5.29 3.68 26.57
N TYR A 39 6.13 2.97 25.81
CA TYR A 39 7.54 2.86 26.18
C TYR A 39 8.25 4.14 25.73
N ILE A 40 8.12 5.19 26.54
CA ILE A 40 8.91 6.41 26.39
C ILE A 40 10.28 6.08 26.98
N ASP A 41 11.30 6.03 26.11
CA ASP A 41 12.69 5.91 26.50
C ASP A 41 13.01 6.91 27.65
N PRO A 42 13.48 6.45 28.83
CA PRO A 42 13.79 7.31 29.97
C PRO A 42 14.76 8.46 29.64
N SER A 43 15.61 8.29 28.61
CA SER A 43 16.50 9.37 28.14
C SER A 43 15.73 10.54 27.50
N ILE A 44 14.60 10.27 26.85
CA ILE A 44 13.73 11.29 26.25
C ILE A 44 12.96 12.05 27.33
N ALA A 45 12.55 11.38 28.41
CA ALA A 45 11.88 12.02 29.55
C ALA A 45 12.81 13.00 30.29
N ASN A 46 14.10 12.67 30.41
CA ASN A 46 15.09 13.53 31.06
C ASN A 46 15.46 14.77 30.22
N ASP A 47 15.55 14.64 28.90
CA ASP A 47 15.73 15.80 28.00
C ASP A 47 14.50 16.75 28.05
N TYR A 48 13.28 16.20 28.19
CA TYR A 48 12.06 17.00 28.34
C TYR A 48 12.09 17.86 29.61
N ASN A 49 12.56 17.32 30.74
CA ASN A 49 12.63 18.05 32.00
C ASN A 49 13.69 19.18 31.96
N LYS A 50 14.81 18.98 31.26
CA LYS A 50 15.85 20.03 31.09
C LYS A 50 15.39 21.20 30.23
N ASP A 51 14.70 20.93 29.12
CA ASP A 51 14.22 22.00 28.22
C ASP A 51 13.03 22.79 28.80
N THR A 52 12.26 22.17 29.70
CA THR A 52 11.16 22.85 30.40
C THR A 52 11.70 23.76 31.52
N GLN A 53 12.69 23.29 32.29
CA GLN A 53 13.32 24.11 33.35
C GLN A 53 14.15 25.30 32.82
N ASN A 54 14.73 25.20 31.62
CA ASN A 54 15.44 26.32 31.00
C ASN A 54 14.53 27.37 30.34
N ASN A 55 13.26 27.05 30.06
CA ASN A 55 12.29 28.02 29.52
C ASN A 55 11.57 28.82 30.61
N ASP A 56 11.43 28.27 31.82
CA ASP A 56 10.76 28.98 32.91
C ASP A 56 11.60 30.15 33.48
N ASN A 57 12.93 30.14 33.27
CA ASN A 57 13.82 31.22 33.72
C ASN A 57 13.94 32.40 32.75
N ASN A 58 13.25 32.40 31.60
CA ASN A 58 13.33 33.47 30.59
C ASN A 58 11.98 34.16 30.29
N ASN A 59 10.92 33.90 31.07
CA ASN A 59 9.58 34.45 30.81
C ASN A 59 9.21 35.75 31.56
N ASP A 60 10.13 36.37 32.30
CA ASP A 60 9.85 37.61 33.07
C ASP A 60 10.16 38.91 32.31
N THR A 61 10.36 38.89 30.99
CA THR A 61 10.51 40.15 30.23
C THR A 61 9.97 40.05 28.79
N VAL A 62 8.69 39.74 28.64
CA VAL A 62 7.96 40.04 27.41
C VAL A 62 7.02 41.21 27.70
N GLN A 63 7.52 42.42 27.42
CA GLN A 63 6.67 43.60 27.30
C GLN A 63 5.66 43.38 26.17
N ASN A 64 4.39 43.48 26.52
CA ASN A 64 3.26 43.47 25.59
C ASN A 64 3.34 44.69 24.65
N ASN A 65 3.95 44.51 23.48
CA ASN A 65 3.65 45.36 22.33
C ASN A 65 2.46 44.73 21.61
N ASN A 66 1.27 45.11 22.07
CA ASN A 66 0.00 44.81 21.42
C ASN A 66 -0.43 46.09 20.69
N GLU A 67 0.30 46.43 19.64
CA GLU A 67 -0.05 47.54 18.75
C GLU A 67 -0.76 46.97 17.52
N ASN A 68 -1.95 47.52 17.26
CA ASN A 68 -2.72 47.50 16.02
C ASN A 68 -3.51 46.21 15.72
N ASN A 69 -4.73 46.17 16.26
CA ASN A 69 -5.90 45.53 15.63
C ASN A 69 -7.12 46.39 16.02
N ASP A 70 -7.34 47.49 15.30
CA ASP A 70 -8.43 48.45 15.57
C ASP A 70 -9.82 47.92 15.15
N ASP A 71 -9.93 46.65 14.74
CA ASP A 71 -11.19 46.00 14.34
C ASP A 71 -11.82 45.10 15.44
N ASP A 72 -11.21 45.02 16.63
CA ASP A 72 -11.68 44.12 17.71
C ASP A 72 -12.59 44.77 18.76
N ASP A 73 -12.81 46.09 18.70
CA ASP A 73 -13.56 46.82 19.74
C ASP A 73 -15.09 46.59 19.71
N ASP A 74 -15.66 46.15 18.58
CA ASP A 74 -17.11 45.93 18.47
C ASP A 74 -17.63 44.67 19.17
N ILE A 75 -16.76 43.70 19.50
CA ILE A 75 -17.18 42.42 20.09
C ILE A 75 -17.21 42.44 21.62
N ASN A 76 -16.46 43.36 22.24
CA ASN A 76 -16.48 43.52 23.69
C ASN A 76 -17.83 44.03 24.24
N GLN A 77 -18.72 44.55 23.39
CA GLN A 77 -20.05 45.04 23.81
C GLN A 77 -21.09 43.92 23.99
N LEU A 78 -20.88 42.74 23.40
CA LEU A 78 -21.84 41.62 23.47
C LEU A 78 -21.56 40.65 24.62
N ILE A 79 -20.44 40.82 25.32
CA ILE A 79 -20.06 39.99 26.45
C ILE A 79 -20.52 40.66 27.74
N PRO A 80 -21.38 40.02 28.57
CA PRO A 80 -21.80 40.60 29.85
C PRO A 80 -20.59 40.98 30.71
N PRO A 81 -20.57 42.19 31.30
CA PRO A 81 -19.45 42.62 32.14
C PRO A 81 -19.30 41.67 33.33
N LEU A 82 -18.07 41.21 33.55
CA LEU A 82 -17.75 40.31 34.65
C LEU A 82 -17.90 41.05 36.00
N PRO A 83 -18.34 40.36 37.08
CA PRO A 83 -18.43 40.97 38.40
C PRO A 83 -17.06 41.47 38.90
N PRO A 84 -16.99 42.64 39.56
CA PRO A 84 -15.73 43.22 40.01
C PRO A 84 -15.03 42.28 41.00
N GLY A 85 -13.73 42.02 40.75
CA GLY A 85 -12.90 41.13 41.57
C GLY A 85 -12.83 39.67 41.11
N SER A 86 -13.47 39.31 39.98
CA SER A 86 -13.35 37.98 39.40
C SER A 86 -12.20 37.85 38.39
N ASP A 87 -11.47 36.74 38.43
CA ASP A 87 -10.42 36.43 37.46
C ASP A 87 -11.06 36.14 36.07
N PRO A 88 -10.86 36.99 35.04
CA PRO A 88 -11.48 36.80 33.73
C PRO A 88 -11.01 35.52 33.02
N LYS A 89 -9.84 35.00 33.39
CA LYS A 89 -9.26 33.77 32.85
C LYS A 89 -9.87 32.48 33.45
N LYS A 90 -10.66 32.60 34.53
CA LYS A 90 -11.22 31.48 35.28
C LYS A 90 -12.73 31.52 35.39
N MET A 91 -13.39 32.57 34.91
CA MET A 91 -14.84 32.70 34.94
C MET A 91 -15.40 32.64 33.52
N CYS A 92 -16.43 31.84 33.30
CA CYS A 92 -17.12 31.81 32.01
C CYS A 92 -17.91 33.13 31.83
N PRO A 93 -17.68 33.90 30.76
CA PRO A 93 -18.36 35.17 30.56
C PRO A 93 -19.88 35.04 30.34
N PHE A 94 -20.31 33.86 29.88
CA PHE A 94 -21.69 33.59 29.49
C PHE A 94 -22.57 33.13 30.65
N CYS A 95 -22.08 32.20 31.47
CA CYS A 95 -22.85 31.63 32.58
C CYS A 95 -22.26 31.92 33.97
N GLN A 96 -21.20 32.73 34.03
CA GLN A 96 -20.53 33.22 35.25
C GLN A 96 -20.02 32.13 36.20
N ARG A 97 -19.96 30.87 35.75
CA ARG A 97 -19.35 29.78 36.51
C ARG A 97 -17.84 30.00 36.63
N THR A 98 -17.32 29.85 37.83
CA THR A 98 -15.89 29.91 38.13
C THR A 98 -15.26 28.52 38.04
N PHE A 99 -14.01 28.47 37.58
CA PHE A 99 -13.22 27.27 37.41
C PHE A 99 -11.90 27.41 38.17
N SER A 100 -11.36 26.30 38.66
CA SER A 100 -10.04 26.29 39.32
C SER A 100 -8.90 26.62 38.34
N HIS A 101 -9.02 26.21 37.08
CA HIS A 101 -7.99 26.37 36.05
C HIS A 101 -8.55 26.89 34.72
N PRO A 102 -7.78 27.71 33.97
CA PRO A 102 -8.17 28.17 32.63
C PRO A 102 -8.44 27.03 31.63
N GLY A 103 -7.74 25.90 31.78
CA GLY A 103 -7.99 24.70 30.96
C GLY A 103 -9.38 24.10 31.18
N SER A 104 -9.85 24.05 32.44
CA SER A 104 -11.19 23.58 32.79
C SER A 104 -12.27 24.52 32.25
N MET A 105 -12.03 25.84 32.31
CA MET A 105 -12.90 26.84 31.67
C MET A 105 -12.95 26.64 30.15
N GLY A 106 -11.81 26.43 29.50
CA GLY A 106 -11.73 26.15 28.06
C GLY A 106 -12.54 24.91 27.67
N ARG A 107 -12.44 23.82 28.44
CA ARG A 107 -13.21 22.59 28.22
C ARG A 107 -14.71 22.80 28.46
N HIS A 108 -15.08 23.61 29.44
CA HIS A 108 -16.47 24.00 29.66
C HIS A 108 -17.06 24.76 28.46
N LEU A 109 -16.31 25.72 27.90
CA LEU A 109 -16.72 26.44 26.69
C LEU A 109 -16.88 25.49 25.49
N ASP A 110 -15.97 24.52 25.33
CA ASP A 110 -16.04 23.52 24.27
C ASP A 110 -17.29 22.62 24.41
N LEU A 111 -17.69 22.27 25.64
CA LEU A 111 -18.87 21.43 25.91
C LEU A 111 -20.20 22.19 25.83
N LYS A 112 -20.20 23.48 26.14
CA LYS A 112 -21.39 24.34 26.13
C LYS A 112 -21.59 25.11 24.83
N LYS A 113 -20.65 25.00 23.90
CA LYS A 113 -20.69 25.61 22.57
C LYS A 113 -22.03 25.31 21.87
N GLY A 114 -22.80 26.36 21.55
CA GLY A 114 -24.08 26.26 20.85
C GLY A 114 -25.31 26.02 21.74
N SER A 115 -25.16 26.04 23.07
CA SER A 115 -26.31 26.00 23.99
C SER A 115 -26.95 27.38 24.20
N ASP A 116 -28.18 27.41 24.71
CA ASP A 116 -29.01 28.61 24.92
C ASP A 116 -28.46 29.53 26.03
N GLY A 117 -27.42 30.27 25.69
CA GLY A 117 -26.61 31.08 26.59
C GLY A 117 -25.11 31.06 26.25
N HIS A 118 -24.68 30.19 25.33
CA HIS A 118 -23.31 30.00 24.90
C HIS A 118 -23.22 30.08 23.37
N PRO A 119 -23.31 31.29 22.79
CA PRO A 119 -23.33 31.49 21.34
C PRO A 119 -22.06 30.93 20.69
N LEU A 120 -22.28 30.20 19.60
CA LEU A 120 -21.26 29.46 18.85
C LEU A 120 -20.11 30.36 18.41
N ASP A 121 -20.44 31.51 17.85
CA ASP A 121 -19.50 32.41 17.17
C ASP A 121 -18.59 33.13 18.18
N LEU A 122 -19.16 33.62 19.29
CA LEU A 122 -18.38 34.27 20.36
C LEU A 122 -17.46 33.28 21.07
N ILE A 123 -17.90 32.03 21.27
CA ILE A 123 -17.02 31.00 21.83
C ILE A 123 -15.88 30.69 20.86
N ASN A 124 -16.15 30.57 19.56
CA ASN A 124 -15.10 30.33 18.58
C ASN A 124 -14.08 31.46 18.56
N LYS A 125 -14.52 32.73 18.58
CA LYS A 125 -13.62 33.89 18.63
C LYS A 125 -12.81 33.92 19.93
N LEU A 126 -13.46 33.74 21.08
CA LEU A 126 -12.76 33.67 22.37
C LEU A 126 -11.72 32.53 22.39
N ARG A 127 -12.00 31.43 21.69
CA ARG A 127 -11.12 30.25 21.63
C ARG A 127 -10.03 30.39 20.55
N SER A 128 -10.20 31.23 19.52
CA SER A 128 -9.16 31.57 18.54
C SER A 128 -8.13 32.51 19.13
N ASP A 129 -8.55 33.45 19.99
CA ASP A 129 -7.67 34.45 20.59
C ASP A 129 -6.81 33.87 21.70
N VAL A 130 -7.24 32.77 22.33
CA VAL A 130 -6.36 31.96 23.15
C VAL A 130 -5.33 31.32 22.22
N LYS A 131 -4.18 31.99 22.04
CA LYS A 131 -2.93 31.48 21.44
C LYS A 131 -2.50 30.21 22.17
N ARG A 132 -3.17 29.09 21.90
CA ARG A 132 -2.97 27.84 22.66
C ARG A 132 -1.57 27.27 22.43
N ARG A 133 -0.86 27.68 21.38
CA ARG A 133 0.42 27.10 20.98
C ARG A 133 1.24 28.09 20.13
N GLY A 134 1.68 29.22 20.70
CA GLY A 134 2.67 30.11 20.10
C GLY A 134 2.50 30.38 18.60
N ASP A 135 3.61 30.61 17.91
CA ASP A 135 3.67 30.67 16.45
C ASP A 135 3.76 29.23 15.89
N LEU A 136 2.81 28.86 15.03
CA LEU A 136 2.71 27.52 14.42
C LEU A 136 3.99 27.16 13.65
N VAL A 137 4.61 28.13 13.00
CA VAL A 137 5.85 27.95 12.23
C VAL A 137 6.98 27.55 13.18
N LYS A 138 7.16 28.31 14.27
CA LYS A 138 8.18 28.02 15.29
C LYS A 138 7.95 26.66 15.97
N ILE A 139 6.70 26.23 16.15
CA ILE A 139 6.42 24.90 16.70
C ILE A 139 6.78 23.79 15.72
N ARG A 140 6.46 23.96 14.44
CA ARG A 140 6.83 22.99 13.39
C ARG A 140 8.35 22.89 13.27
N GLU A 141 9.07 24.01 13.30
CA GLU A 141 10.54 24.04 13.33
C GLU A 141 11.11 23.32 14.56
N ARG A 142 10.60 23.62 15.76
CA ARG A 142 11.01 22.91 16.99
C ARG A 142 10.75 21.40 16.93
N ARG A 143 9.67 20.96 16.28
CA ARG A 143 9.40 19.53 16.04
C ARG A 143 10.38 18.94 15.03
N LYS A 144 10.67 19.65 13.95
CA LYS A 144 11.65 19.24 12.92
C LYS A 144 13.06 19.09 13.52
N ILE A 145 13.50 20.05 14.34
CA ILE A 145 14.81 19.98 15.03
C ILE A 145 14.87 18.79 15.98
N ARG A 146 13.81 18.55 16.77
CA ARG A 146 13.75 17.39 17.67
C ARG A 146 13.75 16.06 16.92
N ALA A 147 13.00 15.96 15.83
CA ALA A 147 12.99 14.78 14.97
C ALA A 147 14.38 14.56 14.34
N LYS A 148 15.05 15.62 13.87
CA LYS A 148 16.42 15.56 13.35
C LYS A 148 17.40 15.08 14.42
N LYS A 149 17.34 15.61 15.65
CA LYS A 149 18.18 15.18 16.79
C LYS A 149 17.93 13.69 17.11
N TYR A 150 16.67 13.26 17.21
CA TYR A 150 16.32 11.86 17.47
C TYR A 150 16.81 10.92 16.36
N ASN A 151 16.51 11.24 15.09
CA ASN A 151 16.92 10.44 13.92
C ASN A 151 18.44 10.47 13.68
N SER A 152 19.16 11.43 14.27
CA SER A 152 20.62 11.48 14.17
C SER A 152 21.34 10.45 15.04
N ARG A 153 20.67 9.92 16.08
CA ARG A 153 21.26 8.92 16.99
C ARG A 153 21.53 7.61 16.25
N LEU A 154 22.69 6.99 16.51
CA LEU A 154 23.13 5.77 15.83
C LEU A 154 22.19 4.58 16.08
N ASP A 155 21.75 4.38 17.31
CA ASP A 155 20.78 3.33 17.71
C ASP A 155 19.45 3.46 16.94
N VAL A 156 18.96 4.68 16.75
CA VAL A 156 17.75 4.97 15.99
C VAL A 156 17.95 4.68 14.50
N LYS A 157 19.10 5.06 13.93
CA LYS A 157 19.46 4.76 12.54
C LYS A 157 19.57 3.26 12.29
N GLU A 158 20.26 2.52 13.16
CA GLU A 158 20.41 1.07 13.06
C GLU A 158 19.06 0.35 13.16
N ARG A 159 18.22 0.72 14.14
CA ARG A 159 16.87 0.17 14.27
C ARG A 159 16.01 0.47 13.04
N SER A 160 16.12 1.67 12.48
CA SER A 160 15.38 2.07 11.28
C SER A 160 15.87 1.33 10.04
N LYS A 161 17.20 1.18 9.87
CA LYS A 161 17.83 0.38 8.81
C LYS A 161 17.38 -1.08 8.89
N PHE A 162 17.38 -1.66 10.10
CA PHE A 162 16.90 -3.02 10.33
C PHE A 162 15.42 -3.18 10.00
N LYS A 163 14.55 -2.27 10.46
CA LYS A 163 13.12 -2.27 10.12
C LYS A 163 12.88 -2.15 8.61
N ARG A 164 13.64 -1.30 7.91
CA ARG A 164 13.58 -1.18 6.45
C ARG A 164 13.99 -2.50 5.79
N LYS A 165 15.13 -3.07 6.19
CA LYS A 165 15.62 -4.37 5.68
C LYS A 165 14.57 -5.48 5.84
N ILE A 166 13.91 -5.59 7.00
CA ILE A 166 12.82 -6.56 7.21
C ILE A 166 11.64 -6.29 6.28
N ARG A 167 11.20 -5.03 6.16
CA ARG A 167 10.08 -4.67 5.29
C ARG A 167 10.37 -5.01 3.84
N ASP A 168 11.58 -4.70 3.36
CA ASP A 168 11.99 -4.93 1.98
C ASP A 168 12.07 -6.43 1.69
N ARG A 169 12.66 -7.22 2.61
CA ARG A 169 12.63 -8.70 2.55
C ARG A 169 11.21 -9.25 2.52
N LEU A 170 10.31 -8.73 3.35
CA LEU A 170 8.90 -9.12 3.37
C LEU A 170 8.19 -8.78 2.06
N GLN A 171 8.42 -7.60 1.50
CA GLN A 171 7.85 -7.23 0.20
C GLN A 171 8.39 -8.12 -0.93
N LYS A 172 9.68 -8.44 -0.93
CA LYS A 172 10.29 -9.38 -1.88
C LYS A 172 9.67 -10.78 -1.73
N GLY A 173 9.56 -11.29 -0.51
CA GLY A 173 8.90 -12.56 -0.20
C GLY A 173 7.43 -12.59 -0.66
N LYS A 174 6.69 -11.49 -0.47
CA LYS A 174 5.31 -11.36 -0.96
C LYS A 174 5.24 -11.42 -2.49
N LYS A 175 6.14 -10.73 -3.20
CA LYS A 175 6.20 -10.80 -4.68
C LYS A 175 6.43 -12.24 -5.18
N ILE A 176 7.38 -12.95 -4.56
CA ILE A 176 7.65 -14.36 -4.89
C ILE A 176 6.42 -15.23 -4.55
N GLY A 177 5.79 -14.98 -3.39
CA GLY A 177 4.56 -15.65 -2.98
C GLY A 177 3.43 -15.45 -3.98
N ILE A 178 3.18 -14.22 -4.45
CA ILE A 178 2.18 -13.92 -5.48
C ILE A 178 2.44 -14.76 -6.73
N ASN A 179 3.67 -14.73 -7.25
CA ASN A 179 4.02 -15.51 -8.46
C ASN A 179 3.79 -17.00 -8.24
N LYS A 180 4.18 -17.54 -7.09
CA LYS A 180 4.00 -18.96 -6.80
C LYS A 180 2.54 -19.35 -6.59
N PHE A 181 1.73 -18.47 -6.01
CA PHE A 181 0.30 -18.66 -5.92
C PHE A 181 -0.33 -18.68 -7.31
N LEU A 182 0.06 -17.75 -8.20
CA LEU A 182 -0.44 -17.70 -9.57
C LEU A 182 -0.01 -18.94 -10.39
N LEU A 183 1.20 -19.46 -10.17
CA LEU A 183 1.65 -20.71 -10.81
C LEU A 183 0.84 -21.94 -10.36
N ASN A 184 0.24 -21.90 -9.18
CA ASN A 184 -0.65 -22.96 -8.71
C ASN A 184 -2.03 -22.90 -9.38
N LEU A 185 -2.42 -21.76 -9.96
CA LEU A 185 -3.62 -21.67 -10.78
C LEU A 185 -3.35 -22.39 -12.10
N ASN A 186 -4.29 -23.26 -12.48
CA ASN A 186 -4.17 -23.95 -13.74
C ASN A 186 -4.58 -23.03 -14.89
N LYS A 187 -4.01 -23.29 -16.07
CA LYS A 187 -4.50 -22.68 -17.31
C LYS A 187 -5.69 -23.51 -17.79
N PRO A 188 -6.83 -22.89 -18.14
CA PRO A 188 -7.98 -23.62 -18.63
C PRO A 188 -7.56 -24.40 -19.88
N LYS A 189 -7.79 -25.71 -19.93
CA LYS A 189 -7.31 -26.51 -21.07
C LYS A 189 -8.22 -26.28 -22.27
N LEU A 190 -7.67 -25.94 -23.44
CA LEU A 190 -8.42 -26.19 -24.67
C LEU A 190 -8.63 -27.71 -24.74
N SER A 191 -9.87 -28.18 -24.93
CA SER A 191 -10.13 -29.60 -25.20
C SER A 191 -9.14 -30.02 -26.27
N SER A 192 -8.30 -30.99 -25.94
CA SER A 192 -7.07 -31.30 -26.68
C SER A 192 -7.37 -31.43 -28.17
N PHE A 193 -6.48 -30.87 -28.99
CA PHE A 193 -6.53 -30.91 -30.46
C PHE A 193 -6.70 -32.34 -31.00
N ASP A 194 -6.30 -33.34 -30.19
CA ASP A 194 -6.34 -34.77 -30.50
C ASP A 194 -7.74 -35.39 -30.44
N ASN A 195 -8.68 -34.78 -29.70
CA ASN A 195 -10.06 -35.24 -29.62
C ASN A 195 -10.90 -34.38 -30.56
N GLN A 196 -11.41 -34.99 -31.64
CA GLN A 196 -12.14 -34.43 -32.79
C GLN A 196 -13.26 -33.39 -32.52
N SER A 197 -13.55 -33.03 -31.26
CA SER A 197 -14.49 -31.98 -30.91
C SER A 197 -13.87 -30.58 -31.10
N LEU A 198 -14.40 -29.84 -32.07
CA LEU A 198 -14.13 -28.42 -32.24
C LEU A 198 -14.45 -27.66 -30.93
N PRO A 199 -13.53 -26.83 -30.40
CA PRO A 199 -13.81 -26.01 -29.23
C PRO A 199 -14.94 -25.01 -29.54
N SER A 200 -15.77 -24.71 -28.54
CA SER A 200 -16.81 -23.71 -28.70
C SER A 200 -16.20 -22.31 -28.87
N PHE A 201 -16.86 -21.44 -29.63
CA PHE A 201 -16.37 -20.07 -29.83
C PHE A 201 -16.20 -19.29 -28.51
N PRO A 202 -17.16 -19.33 -27.56
CA PRO A 202 -16.94 -18.90 -26.18
C PRO A 202 -15.64 -19.36 -25.53
N ARG A 203 -15.29 -20.64 -25.69
CA ARG A 203 -14.10 -21.23 -25.07
C ARG A 203 -12.83 -20.64 -25.65
N LEU A 204 -12.79 -20.40 -26.97
CA LEU A 204 -11.68 -19.73 -27.64
C LEU A 204 -11.53 -18.28 -27.15
N VAL A 205 -12.64 -17.54 -27.05
CA VAL A 205 -12.65 -16.17 -26.52
C VAL A 205 -12.07 -16.13 -25.10
N LEU A 206 -12.55 -16.99 -24.20
CA LEU A 206 -12.10 -17.03 -22.80
C LEU A 206 -10.65 -17.49 -22.64
N TYR A 207 -10.17 -18.34 -23.54
CA TYR A 207 -8.80 -18.87 -23.49
C TYR A 207 -7.76 -17.86 -23.99
N PHE A 208 -8.05 -17.14 -25.07
CA PHE A 208 -7.09 -16.25 -25.71
C PHE A 208 -7.18 -14.81 -25.24
N LEU A 209 -8.39 -14.27 -25.06
CA LEU A 209 -8.54 -12.86 -24.67
C LEU A 209 -8.27 -12.66 -23.17
N PRO A 210 -7.62 -11.56 -22.78
CA PRO A 210 -7.50 -11.18 -21.37
C PRO A 210 -8.88 -10.83 -20.78
N PRO A 211 -9.08 -11.00 -19.45
CA PRO A 211 -10.36 -10.74 -18.80
C PRO A 211 -10.95 -9.35 -19.04
N ILE A 212 -10.11 -8.33 -19.23
CA ILE A 212 -10.56 -6.96 -19.52
C ILE A 212 -11.21 -6.80 -20.90
N GLN A 213 -10.97 -7.75 -21.80
CA GLN A 213 -11.55 -7.80 -23.14
C GLN A 213 -12.68 -8.83 -23.26
N TRP A 214 -13.06 -9.49 -22.16
CA TRP A 214 -14.18 -10.42 -22.19
C TRP A 214 -15.49 -9.65 -22.35
N PRO A 215 -16.38 -10.08 -23.26
CA PRO A 215 -17.68 -9.43 -23.41
C PRO A 215 -18.54 -9.71 -22.17
N GLN A 216 -19.32 -8.72 -21.72
CA GLN A 216 -20.28 -8.89 -20.62
C GLN A 216 -21.48 -9.75 -21.07
N GLU A 217 -21.83 -9.64 -22.35
CA GLU A 217 -22.88 -10.39 -23.02
C GLU A 217 -22.28 -11.53 -23.87
N PRO A 218 -23.09 -12.47 -24.40
CA PRO A 218 -22.58 -13.52 -25.27
C PRO A 218 -21.76 -12.96 -26.44
N PRO A 219 -20.64 -13.62 -26.84
CA PRO A 219 -19.74 -13.12 -27.88
C PRO A 219 -20.45 -12.71 -29.18
N THR A 220 -20.08 -11.54 -29.70
CA THR A 220 -20.62 -10.98 -30.96
C THR A 220 -19.60 -11.06 -32.09
N LEU A 221 -19.98 -10.60 -33.28
CA LEU A 221 -19.07 -10.47 -34.42
C LEU A 221 -17.89 -9.53 -34.10
N GLU A 222 -18.10 -8.53 -33.24
CA GLU A 222 -17.03 -7.63 -32.83
C GLU A 222 -16.01 -8.35 -31.94
N THR A 223 -16.47 -9.22 -31.03
CA THR A 223 -15.59 -10.07 -30.22
C THR A 223 -14.74 -10.98 -31.10
N TYR A 224 -15.30 -11.50 -32.19
CA TYR A 224 -14.56 -12.27 -33.17
C TYR A 224 -13.43 -11.46 -33.82
N ARG A 225 -13.69 -10.21 -34.23
CA ARG A 225 -12.65 -9.34 -34.80
C ARG A 225 -11.53 -9.06 -33.81
N ILE A 226 -11.89 -8.74 -32.57
CA ILE A 226 -10.92 -8.52 -31.47
C ILE A 226 -10.08 -9.77 -31.24
N LEU A 227 -10.70 -10.96 -31.26
CA LEU A 227 -9.98 -12.23 -31.13
C LEU A 227 -9.00 -12.45 -32.29
N CYS A 228 -9.42 -12.26 -33.53
CA CYS A 228 -8.54 -12.39 -34.69
C CYS A 228 -7.37 -11.39 -34.62
N GLU A 229 -7.63 -10.12 -34.32
CA GLU A 229 -6.57 -9.11 -34.17
C GLU A 229 -5.57 -9.51 -33.08
N PHE A 230 -6.07 -9.98 -31.93
CA PHE A 230 -5.24 -10.44 -30.84
C PHE A 230 -4.35 -11.63 -31.25
N LEU A 231 -4.91 -12.60 -31.96
CA LEU A 231 -4.15 -13.76 -32.46
C LEU A 231 -3.10 -13.35 -33.50
N ASN A 232 -3.46 -12.46 -34.44
CA ASN A 232 -2.52 -11.94 -35.45
C ASN A 232 -1.32 -11.28 -34.79
N VAL A 233 -1.56 -10.38 -33.82
CA VAL A 233 -0.48 -9.70 -33.10
C VAL A 233 0.37 -10.72 -32.32
N LYS A 234 -0.26 -11.70 -31.67
CA LYS A 234 0.45 -12.66 -30.82
C LYS A 234 1.32 -13.64 -31.60
N PHE A 235 0.87 -14.10 -32.77
CA PHE A 235 1.55 -15.14 -33.53
C PHE A 235 2.39 -14.59 -34.70
N LEU A 236 2.02 -13.46 -35.31
CA LEU A 236 2.69 -12.93 -36.51
C LEU A 236 3.69 -11.80 -36.22
N ASN A 237 3.52 -11.01 -35.16
CA ASN A 237 4.37 -9.82 -34.92
C ASN A 237 5.63 -10.09 -34.07
N ASN A 238 6.04 -11.33 -33.89
CA ASN A 238 7.25 -11.64 -33.12
C ASN A 238 8.51 -11.53 -33.99
N GLU A 239 9.06 -10.32 -34.08
CA GLU A 239 10.28 -10.02 -34.86
C GLU A 239 11.56 -10.72 -34.34
N ASN A 240 11.52 -11.31 -33.13
CA ASN A 240 12.71 -11.88 -32.46
C ASN A 240 12.82 -13.42 -32.55
N LEU A 241 11.94 -14.10 -33.28
CA LEU A 241 11.95 -15.57 -33.37
C LEU A 241 12.92 -16.08 -34.44
N SER A 242 13.50 -17.26 -34.19
CA SER A 242 14.27 -17.98 -35.22
C SER A 242 13.38 -18.44 -36.38
N ASN A 243 13.91 -18.53 -37.60
CA ASN A 243 13.16 -18.96 -38.79
C ASN A 243 12.40 -20.28 -38.61
N GLU A 244 12.99 -21.25 -37.89
CA GLU A 244 12.35 -22.54 -37.59
C GLU A 244 11.13 -22.37 -36.68
N SER A 245 11.21 -21.47 -35.69
CA SER A 245 10.08 -21.15 -34.82
C SER A 245 8.96 -20.41 -35.56
N ILE A 246 9.30 -19.65 -36.62
CA ILE A 246 8.33 -18.93 -37.45
C ILE A 246 7.47 -19.91 -38.25
N GLU A 247 8.08 -20.91 -38.91
CA GLU A 247 7.32 -21.92 -39.66
C GLU A 247 6.37 -22.72 -38.76
N LEU A 248 6.87 -23.18 -37.60
CA LEU A 248 6.03 -23.90 -36.65
C LEU A 248 4.87 -23.03 -36.16
N ASN A 249 5.12 -21.77 -35.78
CA ASN A 249 4.07 -20.86 -35.34
C ASN A 249 3.06 -20.55 -36.45
N SER A 250 3.48 -20.47 -37.71
CA SER A 250 2.58 -20.28 -38.85
C SER A 250 1.61 -21.44 -38.97
N THR A 251 2.10 -22.69 -38.89
CA THR A 251 1.22 -23.87 -39.00
C THR A 251 0.21 -23.96 -37.86
N ILE A 252 0.65 -23.66 -36.62
CA ILE A 252 -0.22 -23.61 -35.43
C ILE A 252 -1.26 -22.50 -35.58
N TYR A 253 -0.84 -21.33 -36.07
CA TYR A 253 -1.71 -20.19 -36.27
C TYR A 253 -2.79 -20.48 -37.33
N ASP A 254 -2.43 -21.09 -38.46
CA ASP A 254 -3.37 -21.42 -39.54
C ASP A 254 -4.44 -22.41 -39.05
N ASP A 255 -4.05 -23.49 -38.36
CA ASP A 255 -4.97 -24.47 -37.76
C ASP A 255 -5.86 -23.81 -36.67
N LEU A 256 -5.28 -22.93 -35.85
CA LEU A 256 -6.03 -22.19 -34.84
C LEU A 256 -7.07 -21.25 -35.47
N MET A 257 -6.69 -20.52 -36.51
CA MET A 257 -7.58 -19.59 -37.20
C MET A 257 -8.72 -20.32 -37.90
N GLU A 258 -8.44 -21.45 -38.56
CA GLU A 258 -9.48 -22.33 -39.11
C GLU A 258 -10.50 -22.72 -38.03
N LYS A 259 -10.03 -23.11 -36.84
CA LYS A 259 -10.91 -23.44 -35.71
C LYS A 259 -11.71 -22.26 -35.21
N VAL A 260 -11.10 -21.07 -35.13
CA VAL A 260 -11.80 -19.83 -34.75
C VAL A 260 -12.91 -19.51 -35.74
N HIS A 261 -12.64 -19.61 -37.05
CA HIS A 261 -13.63 -19.41 -38.11
C HIS A 261 -14.79 -20.40 -37.98
N LEU A 262 -14.51 -21.71 -37.99
CA LEU A 262 -15.52 -22.75 -37.88
C LEU A 262 -16.35 -22.63 -36.59
N ALA A 263 -15.70 -22.34 -35.46
CA ALA A 263 -16.40 -22.18 -34.19
C ALA A 263 -17.31 -20.94 -34.22
N SER A 264 -16.87 -19.84 -34.83
CA SER A 264 -17.66 -18.60 -34.95
C SER A 264 -18.86 -18.77 -35.88
N GLU A 265 -18.71 -19.49 -37.00
CA GLU A 265 -19.83 -19.79 -37.90
C GLU A 265 -20.87 -20.66 -37.20
N ASN A 266 -20.42 -21.74 -36.56
CA ASN A 266 -21.29 -22.59 -35.75
C ASN A 266 -22.01 -21.79 -34.65
N TRP A 267 -21.29 -20.90 -33.97
CA TRP A 267 -21.85 -20.00 -32.96
C TRP A 267 -22.96 -19.11 -33.52
N LEU A 268 -22.78 -18.53 -34.70
CA LEU A 268 -23.76 -17.64 -35.32
C LEU A 268 -25.08 -18.36 -35.64
N THR A 269 -25.04 -19.67 -35.96
CA THR A 269 -26.25 -20.48 -36.23
C THR A 269 -27.10 -20.76 -35.00
N LEU A 270 -26.57 -20.59 -33.78
CA LEU A 270 -27.29 -20.87 -32.54
C LEU A 270 -28.34 -19.79 -32.23
N SER A 271 -29.47 -20.21 -31.63
CA SER A 271 -30.46 -19.29 -31.07
C SER A 271 -29.87 -18.47 -29.91
N GLU A 272 -30.42 -17.27 -29.67
CA GLU A 272 -29.94 -16.37 -28.61
C GLU A 272 -29.95 -17.03 -27.22
N LEU A 273 -31.02 -17.76 -26.89
CA LEU A 273 -31.10 -18.54 -25.64
C LEU A 273 -29.97 -19.58 -25.53
N SER A 274 -29.65 -20.27 -26.63
CA SER A 274 -28.58 -21.28 -26.66
C SER A 274 -27.21 -20.63 -26.51
N LYS A 275 -27.00 -19.46 -27.12
CA LYS A 275 -25.78 -18.66 -26.97
C LYS A 275 -25.57 -18.25 -25.52
N GLU A 276 -26.58 -17.71 -24.87
CA GLU A 276 -26.51 -17.31 -23.46
C GLU A 276 -26.18 -18.49 -22.54
N GLN A 277 -26.87 -19.62 -22.71
CA GLN A 277 -26.62 -20.83 -21.93
C GLN A 277 -25.20 -21.39 -22.14
N LEU A 278 -24.73 -21.45 -23.39
CA LEU A 278 -23.40 -21.94 -23.71
C LEU A 278 -22.30 -21.01 -23.21
N TRP A 279 -22.51 -19.69 -23.29
CA TRP A 279 -21.60 -18.68 -22.75
C TRP A 279 -21.40 -18.86 -21.23
N LEU A 280 -22.50 -18.90 -20.48
CA LEU A 280 -22.45 -19.10 -19.02
C LEU A 280 -21.82 -20.44 -18.64
N LYS A 281 -22.10 -21.50 -19.40
CA LYS A 281 -21.50 -22.82 -19.21
C LYS A 281 -19.99 -22.79 -19.38
N GLU A 282 -19.50 -22.13 -20.43
CA GLU A 282 -18.06 -22.07 -20.73
C GLU A 282 -17.30 -21.16 -19.76
N ILE A 283 -17.90 -20.06 -19.29
CA ILE A 283 -17.32 -19.25 -18.20
C ILE A 283 -17.10 -20.12 -16.96
N ARG A 284 -18.14 -20.86 -16.53
CA ARG A 284 -18.07 -21.74 -15.36
C ARG A 284 -17.00 -22.80 -15.54
N LYS A 285 -16.99 -23.48 -16.69
CA LYS A 285 -16.00 -24.51 -17.00
C LYS A 285 -14.58 -23.96 -17.03
N CYS A 286 -14.35 -22.78 -17.63
CA CYS A 286 -13.05 -22.11 -17.60
C CYS A 286 -12.60 -21.79 -16.17
N ALA A 287 -13.51 -21.31 -15.31
CA ALA A 287 -13.21 -21.03 -13.91
C ALA A 287 -12.89 -22.32 -13.15
N GLU A 288 -13.69 -23.39 -13.32
CA GLU A 288 -13.44 -24.70 -12.72
C GLU A 288 -12.09 -25.27 -13.14
N ASP A 289 -11.77 -25.26 -14.44
CA ASP A 289 -10.49 -25.74 -14.95
C ASP A 289 -9.31 -24.94 -14.37
N SER A 290 -9.46 -23.63 -14.20
CA SER A 290 -8.43 -22.76 -13.63
C SER A 290 -8.20 -23.00 -12.13
N LEU A 291 -9.24 -23.46 -11.42
CA LEU A 291 -9.25 -23.69 -9.98
C LEU A 291 -9.02 -25.16 -9.60
N THR A 292 -8.73 -26.05 -10.55
CA THR A 292 -8.61 -27.51 -10.27
C THR A 292 -7.62 -27.86 -9.15
N ASN A 293 -6.58 -27.05 -8.91
CA ASN A 293 -5.60 -27.27 -7.84
C ASN A 293 -5.85 -26.42 -6.58
N ILE A 294 -6.78 -25.46 -6.61
CA ILE A 294 -6.97 -24.44 -5.58
C ILE A 294 -8.44 -24.37 -5.21
N SER A 295 -8.77 -24.57 -3.94
CA SER A 295 -10.14 -24.41 -3.49
C SER A 295 -10.55 -22.93 -3.44
N LEU A 296 -11.86 -22.64 -3.50
CA LEU A 296 -12.37 -21.28 -3.28
C LEU A 296 -11.96 -20.72 -1.91
N PHE A 297 -11.78 -21.60 -0.92
CA PHE A 297 -11.28 -21.22 0.40
C PHE A 297 -9.82 -20.74 0.33
N ASP A 298 -8.96 -21.42 -0.42
CA ASP A 298 -7.58 -21.00 -0.62
C ASP A 298 -7.50 -19.66 -1.36
N LEU A 299 -8.41 -19.44 -2.32
CA LEU A 299 -8.49 -18.20 -3.06
C LEU A 299 -8.99 -17.03 -2.20
N ALA A 300 -9.96 -17.28 -1.31
CA ALA A 300 -10.41 -16.30 -0.32
C ALA A 300 -9.29 -15.96 0.68
N ASN A 301 -8.43 -16.92 1.00
CA ASN A 301 -7.30 -16.76 1.92
C ASN A 301 -5.97 -16.46 1.20
N ARG A 302 -6.02 -16.00 -0.05
CA ARG A 302 -4.82 -15.72 -0.87
C ARG A 302 -3.82 -14.82 -0.15
N ASP A 303 -4.29 -13.71 0.41
CA ASP A 303 -3.40 -12.71 1.02
C ASP A 303 -2.71 -13.24 2.28
N GLN A 304 -3.41 -14.09 3.04
CA GLN A 304 -2.84 -14.78 4.20
C GLN A 304 -1.82 -15.84 3.75
N TRP A 305 -2.13 -16.63 2.74
CA TRP A 305 -1.21 -17.60 2.16
C TRP A 305 0.09 -16.93 1.65
N ILE A 306 -0.03 -15.80 0.95
CA ILE A 306 1.12 -15.01 0.46
C ILE A 306 1.96 -14.49 1.63
N LEU A 307 1.31 -14.00 2.69
CA LEU A 307 2.00 -13.51 3.89
C LEU A 307 2.78 -14.65 4.57
N ASP A 308 2.16 -15.80 4.76
CA ASP A 308 2.79 -16.96 5.41
C ASP A 308 3.93 -17.52 4.56
N TYR A 309 3.76 -17.55 3.23
CA TYR A 309 4.83 -17.88 2.30
C TYR A 309 6.01 -16.90 2.39
N ALA A 310 5.74 -15.60 2.48
CA ALA A 310 6.78 -14.58 2.63
C ALA A 310 7.55 -14.74 3.96
N LYS A 311 6.84 -14.97 5.07
CA LYS A 311 7.46 -15.26 6.38
C LYS A 311 8.37 -16.48 6.33
N LYS A 312 7.89 -17.58 5.73
CA LYS A 312 8.66 -18.81 5.56
C LYS A 312 9.92 -18.59 4.71
N THR A 313 9.83 -17.76 3.68
CA THR A 313 10.97 -17.42 2.80
C THR A 313 12.04 -16.66 3.58
N ILE A 314 11.66 -15.66 4.39
CA ILE A 314 12.58 -14.91 5.24
C ILE A 314 13.29 -15.84 6.23
N GLN A 315 12.53 -16.72 6.90
CA GLN A 315 13.09 -17.69 7.83
C GLN A 315 14.14 -18.59 7.15
N MET A 316 13.87 -19.08 5.93
CA MET A 316 14.83 -19.88 5.17
C MET A 316 16.09 -19.10 4.76
N GLU A 317 15.97 -17.82 4.44
CA GLU A 317 17.12 -16.97 4.12
C GLU A 317 18.00 -16.75 5.36
N ASP A 318 17.39 -16.53 6.54
CA ASP A 318 18.13 -16.33 7.78
C ASP A 318 18.89 -17.61 8.19
N TYR A 319 18.33 -18.80 7.97
CA TYR A 319 19.05 -20.07 8.19
C TYR A 319 20.23 -20.31 7.26
N LYS A 320 20.23 -19.72 6.06
CA LYS A 320 21.33 -19.86 5.08
C LYS A 320 22.45 -18.84 5.31
N GLY A 321 22.16 -17.74 5.99
CA GLY A 321 23.07 -16.60 6.15
C GLY A 321 24.11 -16.73 7.27
N GLU A 322 24.04 -17.74 8.14
CA GLU A 322 24.99 -17.91 9.25
C GLU A 322 26.22 -18.78 8.89
N GLY A 323 26.37 -19.19 7.63
CA GLY A 323 27.38 -20.19 7.21
C GLY A 323 28.49 -19.69 6.28
N ASP A 324 28.45 -18.45 5.79
CA ASP A 324 29.41 -17.98 4.79
C ASP A 324 29.69 -16.47 4.95
N ASP A 325 30.18 -16.11 6.13
CA ASP A 325 30.72 -14.77 6.45
C ASP A 325 32.08 -14.53 5.76
N ASN A 326 32.22 -14.91 4.49
CA ASN A 326 33.32 -14.40 3.67
C ASN A 326 32.89 -13.04 3.12
N GLU A 327 33.10 -12.06 3.99
CA GLU A 327 33.16 -10.62 3.76
C GLU A 327 33.58 -10.26 2.33
N SER A 328 32.61 -9.89 1.50
CA SER A 328 32.86 -8.93 0.42
C SER A 328 32.70 -7.53 1.00
N GLU A 329 33.66 -7.15 1.84
CA GLU A 329 34.00 -5.75 2.08
C GLU A 329 34.54 -5.19 0.75
N GLY A 330 33.72 -4.45 0.01
CA GLY A 330 34.18 -3.93 -1.28
C GLY A 330 33.10 -3.25 -2.10
N GLY A 331 32.37 -2.32 -1.48
CA GLY A 331 31.39 -1.50 -2.17
C GLY A 331 31.09 -0.28 -1.34
N GLU A 332 32.04 0.65 -1.30
CA GLU A 332 31.80 2.04 -0.93
C GLU A 332 30.81 2.61 -1.95
N ASP A 333 29.52 2.35 -1.73
CA ASP A 333 28.44 3.06 -2.39
C ASP A 333 28.42 4.46 -1.77
N GLU A 334 29.16 5.38 -2.40
CA GLU A 334 29.08 6.80 -2.14
C GLU A 334 27.64 7.24 -2.33
N GLY A 335 26.90 7.25 -1.21
CA GLY A 335 25.54 7.72 -1.15
C GLY A 335 25.46 9.16 -1.62
N GLU A 336 24.98 9.34 -2.85
CA GLU A 336 24.27 10.55 -3.23
C GLU A 336 23.13 10.73 -2.21
N ASP A 337 23.32 11.71 -1.33
CA ASP A 337 22.34 12.21 -0.38
C ASP A 337 21.20 12.87 -1.18
N GLY A 338 20.37 12.03 -1.78
CA GLY A 338 19.10 12.36 -2.40
C GLY A 338 18.17 12.89 -1.32
N SER A 339 18.34 14.17 -1.02
CA SER A 339 17.41 14.98 -0.24
C SER A 339 16.06 15.03 -0.98
N GLU A 340 15.28 13.97 -0.82
CA GLU A 340 13.83 13.97 -1.08
C GLU A 340 13.22 15.01 -0.15
N SER A 341 13.07 16.21 -0.70
CA SER A 341 12.23 17.27 -0.19
C SER A 341 10.78 16.81 -0.34
N ASP A 342 10.31 16.09 0.67
CA ASP A 342 8.90 15.78 0.90
C ASP A 342 8.17 17.08 1.34
N ASP A 343 8.13 18.06 0.43
CA ASP A 343 7.22 19.21 0.48
C ASP A 343 6.12 19.00 -0.58
N GLN A 344 5.32 17.95 -0.42
CA GLN A 344 3.95 17.94 -0.96
C GLN A 344 2.97 18.24 0.17
N ILE A 345 2.66 19.53 0.23
CA ILE A 345 1.61 20.12 1.03
C ILE A 345 0.27 19.59 0.50
N ASN A 346 -0.33 18.63 1.21
CA ASN A 346 -1.72 18.25 1.00
C ASN A 346 -2.61 19.28 1.72
N VAL A 347 -2.94 20.38 1.03
CA VAL A 347 -3.98 21.33 1.46
C VAL A 347 -5.32 20.80 0.98
N ASN A 348 -6.02 20.06 1.83
CA ASN A 348 -7.46 19.92 1.70
C ASN A 348 -8.12 21.17 2.27
N GLU A 349 -8.23 22.22 1.44
CA GLU A 349 -9.19 23.31 1.65
C GLU A 349 -10.47 22.98 0.88
N THR A 350 -11.53 22.76 1.63
CA THR A 350 -12.90 22.65 1.14
C THR A 350 -13.39 24.08 0.87
N SER A 351 -13.41 24.51 -0.39
CA SER A 351 -14.16 25.69 -0.81
C SER A 351 -14.69 25.53 -2.23
N HIS A 352 -15.99 25.76 -2.38
CA HIS A 352 -16.73 25.80 -3.63
C HIS A 352 -16.13 26.79 -4.65
N GLY A 353 -16.03 26.36 -5.91
CA GLY A 353 -15.74 27.23 -7.05
C GLY A 353 -15.73 26.47 -8.37
N ASN A 354 -16.75 26.71 -9.20
CA ASN A 354 -16.91 26.18 -10.56
C ASN A 354 -15.70 26.49 -11.46
N HIS A 355 -15.11 25.49 -12.10
CA HIS A 355 -14.57 25.65 -13.45
C HIS A 355 -14.54 24.32 -14.23
N GLN A 356 -15.22 24.36 -15.38
CA GLN A 356 -15.15 23.39 -16.46
C GLN A 356 -13.79 23.49 -17.17
N ASP A 357 -13.48 22.42 -17.90
CA ASP A 357 -12.43 22.28 -18.92
C ASP A 357 -11.02 21.94 -18.41
N ASP A 358 -10.73 20.63 -18.38
CA ASP A 358 -9.52 20.06 -19.00
C ASP A 358 -9.58 18.51 -18.94
N LEU A 359 -10.25 17.93 -19.92
CA LEU A 359 -10.12 16.53 -20.31
C LEU A 359 -9.09 16.46 -21.43
N MET A 360 -7.86 16.02 -21.14
CA MET A 360 -7.06 15.19 -22.04
C MET A 360 -5.80 14.69 -21.32
N ASN A 361 -5.53 13.39 -21.54
CA ASN A 361 -4.20 12.76 -21.49
C ASN A 361 -3.74 12.08 -20.19
N GLU A 362 -4.40 10.96 -19.84
CA GLU A 362 -3.76 9.85 -19.12
C GLU A 362 -3.89 8.54 -19.91
N ARG A 363 -3.05 8.36 -20.94
CA ARG A 363 -2.68 7.01 -21.40
C ARG A 363 -1.54 6.51 -20.51
N ARG A 364 -1.87 5.95 -19.34
CA ARG A 364 -0.89 5.21 -18.53
C ARG A 364 -0.77 3.78 -19.05
N ASN A 365 0.45 3.52 -19.49
CA ASN A 365 1.11 2.25 -19.76
C ASN A 365 0.54 1.08 -18.92
N VAL A 366 -0.34 0.29 -19.53
CA VAL A 366 -0.81 -0.98 -18.98
C VAL A 366 0.34 -1.97 -19.15
N GLY A 367 0.95 -2.37 -18.03
CA GLY A 367 1.99 -3.38 -18.00
C GLY A 367 1.51 -4.62 -18.73
N THR A 368 2.15 -4.90 -19.87
CA THR A 368 2.01 -6.16 -20.57
C THR A 368 2.51 -7.24 -19.64
N ASN A 369 1.60 -8.13 -19.22
CA ASN A 369 1.97 -9.40 -18.61
C ASN A 369 2.75 -10.20 -19.65
N PHE A 370 4.07 -10.03 -19.66
CA PHE A 370 4.98 -10.87 -20.42
C PHE A 370 4.83 -12.31 -19.92
N TYR A 371 4.21 -13.16 -20.73
CA TYR A 371 4.44 -14.59 -20.61
C TYR A 371 5.92 -14.82 -20.87
N ASN A 372 6.59 -15.53 -19.96
CA ASN A 372 8.00 -15.85 -20.12
C ASN A 372 8.14 -16.71 -21.39
N HIS A 373 9.06 -16.36 -22.29
CA HIS A 373 9.23 -17.05 -23.57
C HIS A 373 9.48 -18.55 -23.36
N ASP A 374 10.20 -18.91 -22.29
CA ASP A 374 10.47 -20.28 -21.87
C ASP A 374 9.20 -21.10 -21.60
N ASP A 375 8.14 -20.47 -21.07
CA ASP A 375 6.86 -21.14 -20.79
C ASP A 375 6.08 -21.45 -22.08
N LEU A 376 6.30 -20.69 -23.16
CA LEU A 376 5.67 -20.94 -24.46
C LEU A 376 6.43 -22.03 -25.22
N THR A 377 7.76 -22.05 -25.13
CA THR A 377 8.60 -23.10 -25.72
C THR A 377 8.32 -24.46 -25.09
N ALA A 378 8.17 -24.52 -23.76
CA ALA A 378 7.83 -25.76 -23.05
C ALA A 378 6.46 -26.32 -23.43
N VAL A 379 5.48 -25.47 -23.74
CA VAL A 379 4.15 -25.90 -24.21
C VAL A 379 4.22 -26.41 -25.65
N ALA A 380 5.00 -25.77 -26.52
CA ALA A 380 5.21 -26.22 -27.89
C ALA A 380 5.93 -27.58 -27.95
N GLU A 381 6.98 -27.78 -27.15
CA GLU A 381 7.70 -29.06 -27.05
C GLU A 381 6.83 -30.20 -26.51
N ALA A 382 5.94 -29.91 -25.56
CA ALA A 382 5.01 -30.90 -25.00
C ALA A 382 3.97 -31.38 -26.03
N VAL A 383 3.57 -30.53 -26.98
CA VAL A 383 2.66 -30.89 -28.08
C VAL A 383 3.37 -31.77 -29.12
N ILE A 384 4.62 -31.46 -29.45
CA ILE A 384 5.40 -32.20 -30.45
C ILE A 384 5.76 -33.61 -29.95
N ASN A 385 6.18 -33.75 -28.70
CA ASN A 385 6.59 -35.05 -28.14
C ASN A 385 5.42 -36.04 -28.01
N ASN A 386 4.17 -35.57 -27.96
CA ASN A 386 3.00 -36.45 -27.98
C ASN A 386 2.64 -36.97 -29.38
N HIS A 387 3.12 -36.33 -30.46
CA HIS A 387 2.89 -36.80 -31.84
C HIS A 387 3.95 -37.78 -32.34
N GLN A 388 5.10 -37.91 -31.67
CA GLN A 388 6.14 -38.86 -32.05
C GLN A 388 6.04 -40.20 -31.29
N GLY A 389 5.14 -40.30 -30.31
CA GLY A 389 4.95 -41.48 -29.45
C GLY A 389 3.70 -42.32 -29.73
N ALA A 390 2.92 -41.98 -30.75
CA ALA A 390 1.76 -42.73 -31.25
C ALA A 390 1.95 -43.02 -32.74
#